data_AF-A0A0Q8AF67-F1
#
_entry.id   AF-A0A0Q8AF67-F1
#
_cell.length_a   1.000
_cell.length_b   1.000
_cell.length_c   1.000
_cell.angle_alpha   90.00
_cell.angle_beta   90.00
_cell.angle_gamma   90.00
#
_symmetry.space_group_name_H-M   'P 1'
#
loop_
_entity.id
_entity.type
_entity.pdbx_description
1 polymer ?
#
loop_
_entity_poly.entity_id
_entity_poly.type
_entity_poly.pdbx_seq_one_letter_code
_entity_poly.pdbx_strand_id
1 'polypeptide(L)' 'MNRLQTFTYDCENRLVKAETMVNGKLESTGAYRYDSLGRRVAKVSEVDGVTEQKHFLWQGLRMLREETPGQSSL' A
#
# COMPACT_ATOMS: atom_id res chain seq x y z
N MET A 1 -11.07 5.12 23.26
CA MET A 1 -10.05 5.47 22.25
C MET A 1 -10.78 5.54 20.91
N ASN A 2 -10.83 6.71 20.26
CA ASN A 2 -11.57 6.85 19.01
C ASN A 2 -10.64 6.51 17.84
N ARG A 3 -11.02 5.55 17.01
CA ARG A 3 -10.25 5.13 15.83
C ARG A 3 -11.15 5.23 14.61
N LEU A 4 -10.73 6.00 13.61
CA LEU A 4 -11.42 6.15 12.34
C LEU A 4 -10.51 5.66 11.22
N GLN A 5 -11.07 4.88 10.30
CA GLN A 5 -10.36 4.45 9.10
C GLN A 5 -11.10 4.94 7.86
N THR A 6 -10.35 5.57 6.95
CA THR A 6 -10.87 6.06 5.66
C THR A 6 -10.23 5.27 4.53
N PHE A 7 -11.05 4.82 3.59
CA PHE A 7 -10.62 4.06 2.43
C PHE A 7 -11.03 4.78 1.15
N THR A 8 -10.07 5.06 0.27
CA THR A 8 -10.31 5.66 -1.04
C THR A 8 -10.14 4.61 -2.13
N TYR A 9 -11.11 4.57 -3.05
CA TYR A 9 -11.14 3.65 -4.17
C TYR A 9 -11.05 4.42 -5.50
N ASP A 10 -10.45 3.79 -6.51
CA ASP A 10 -10.49 4.30 -7.89
C ASP A 10 -11.80 3.89 -8.61
N CYS A 11 -11.94 4.30 -9.88
CA CYS A 11 -13.12 3.99 -10.69
C CYS A 11 -13.27 2.50 -11.04
N GLU A 12 -12.22 1.69 -10.82
CA GLU A 12 -12.26 0.24 -10.97
C GLU A 12 -12.55 -0.46 -9.62
N ASN A 13 -12.98 0.30 -8.61
CA ASN A 13 -13.27 -0.16 -7.25
C ASN A 13 -12.05 -0.81 -6.56
N ARG A 14 -10.83 -0.35 -6.87
CA ARG A 14 -9.60 -0.81 -6.21
C ARG A 14 -9.21 0.16 -5.11
N LEU A 15 -8.81 -0.38 -3.95
CA LEU A 15 -8.34 0.41 -2.82
C LEU A 15 -7.01 1.09 -3.17
N VAL A 16 -7.00 2.41 -3.31
CA VAL A 16 -5.80 3.20 -3.65
C VAL A 16 -5.20 3.95 -2.45
N LYS A 17 -6.00 4.23 -1.41
CA LYS A 17 -5.54 4.88 -0.19
C LYS A 17 -6.26 4.33 1.05
N ALA A 18 -5.53 4.12 2.14
CA ALA A 18 -6.06 3.84 3.46
C ALA A 18 -5.43 4.79 4.47
N GLU A 19 -6.24 5.38 5.36
CA GLU A 19 -5.76 6.28 6.41
C GLU A 19 -6.37 5.85 7.75
N THR A 20 -5.55 5.76 8.79
CA THR A 20 -6.02 5.53 10.15
C THR A 20 -5.78 6.76 11.01
N MET A 21 -6.84 7.27 11.61
CA MET A 21 -6.82 8.34 12.59
C MET A 21 -7.08 7.76 13.99
N VAL A 22 -6.24 8.08 14.96
CA VAL A 22 -6.43 7.74 16.37
C VAL A 22 -6.52 9.03 17.19
N ASN A 23 -7.63 9.19 17.91
CA ASN A 23 -7.93 10.39 18.70
C ASN A 23 -7.78 11.70 17.89
N GLY A 24 -8.17 11.69 16.62
CA GLY A 24 -8.09 12.85 15.72
C GLY A 24 -6.70 13.12 15.13
N LYS A 25 -5.69 12.28 15.41
CA LYS A 25 -4.35 12.36 14.82
C LYS A 25 -4.16 11.26 13.78
N LEU A 26 -3.51 11.58 12.66
CA LEU A 26 -3.11 10.60 11.66
C LEU A 26 -2.01 9.70 12.25
N GLU A 27 -2.30 8.40 12.31
CA GLU A 27 -1.41 7.36 12.85
C GLU A 27 -0.70 6.64 11.71
N SER A 28 -1.46 6.28 10.66
CA SER A 28 -0.90 5.58 9.52
C SER A 28 -1.58 5.92 8.20
N THR A 29 -0.81 5.80 7.13
CA THR A 29 -1.28 5.85 5.74
C THR A 29 -0.80 4.64 4.96
N GLY A 30 -1.57 4.27 3.95
CA GLY A 30 -1.21 3.30 2.93
C GLY A 30 -1.66 3.79 1.57
N ALA A 31 -0.76 3.79 0.58
CA ALA A 31 -1.07 4.09 -0.82
C ALA A 31 -0.71 2.87 -1.68
N TYR A 32 -1.59 2.51 -2.61
CA TYR A 32 -1.48 1.30 -3.40
C TYR A 32 -1.53 1.61 -4.89
N ARG A 33 -0.73 0.90 -5.68
CA ARG A 33 -0.77 0.94 -7.14
C ARG A 33 -1.06 -0.44 -7.70
N TYR A 34 -1.78 -0.47 -8.81
CA TYR A 34 -2.18 -1.68 -9.51
C TYR A 34 -1.77 -1.60 -10.97
N ASP A 35 -1.50 -2.75 -11.58
CA ASP A 35 -1.42 -2.86 -13.04
C ASP A 35 -2.81 -3.03 -13.67
N SER A 36 -2.86 -3.09 -15.00
CA SER A 36 -4.10 -3.24 -15.78
C SER A 36 -4.82 -4.58 -15.57
N LEU A 37 -4.17 -5.57 -14.95
CA LEU A 37 -4.81 -6.83 -14.56
C LEU A 37 -5.38 -6.75 -13.12
N GLY A 38 -5.27 -5.59 -12.47
CA GLY A 38 -5.75 -5.38 -11.10
C GLY A 38 -4.83 -5.96 -10.03
N ARG A 39 -3.61 -6.37 -10.37
CA ARG A 39 -2.64 -6.88 -9.39
C ARG A 39 -1.92 -5.70 -8.74
N ARG A 40 -1.71 -5.76 -7.42
CA ARG A 40 -0.94 -4.73 -6.71
C ARG A 40 0.52 -4.82 -7.15
N VAL A 41 1.09 -3.70 -7.60
CA VAL A 41 2.49 -3.59 -8.05
C VAL A 41 3.34 -2.73 -7.11
N ALA A 42 2.72 -1.87 -6.31
CA ALA A 42 3.42 -1.11 -5.28
C ALA A 42 2.53 -0.82 -4.07
N LYS A 43 3.19 -0.67 -2.92
CA LYS A 43 2.63 -0.16 -1.67
C LYS A 43 3.62 0.84 -1.06
N VAL A 44 3.12 2.00 -0.65
CA VAL A 44 3.82 2.91 0.25
C VAL A 44 3.00 2.97 1.52
N SER A 45 3.61 2.74 2.68
CA SER A 45 2.95 2.94 3.97
C SER A 45 3.79 3.83 4.87
N GLU A 46 3.10 4.66 5.63
CA GLU A 46 3.70 5.45 6.70
C GLU A 46 3.02 5.06 8.01
N VAL A 47 3.81 4.69 9.01
CA VAL A 47 3.33 4.38 10.36
C VAL A 47 4.27 5.07 11.33
N ASP A 48 3.73 5.90 12.23
CA ASP A 48 4.52 6.64 13.22
C ASP A 48 5.70 7.44 12.60
N GLY A 49 5.49 7.98 11.39
CA GLY A 49 6.50 8.74 10.63
C GLY A 49 7.55 7.87 9.91
N VAL A 50 7.50 6.54 10.05
CA VAL A 50 8.36 5.62 9.33
C VAL A 50 7.71 5.24 8.01
N THR A 51 8.38 5.56 6.91
CA THR A 51 7.93 5.19 5.57
C THR A 51 8.53 3.85 5.14
N GLU A 52 7.68 2.90 4.76
CA GLU A 52 8.04 1.65 4.12
C GLU A 52 7.51 1.64 2.68
N GLN A 53 8.34 1.20 1.74
CA GLN A 53 7.96 1.04 0.34
C GLN A 53 8.17 -0.40 -0.08
N LYS A 54 7.21 -0.95 -0.83
CA LYS A 54 7.25 -2.31 -1.35
C LYS A 54 6.82 -2.35 -2.80
N HIS A 55 7.55 -3.09 -3.62
CA HIS A 55 7.21 -3.41 -5.00
C HIS A 55 6.89 -4.89 -5.13
N PHE A 56 5.96 -5.25 -6.00
CA PHE A 56 5.51 -6.63 -6.19
C PHE A 56 5.74 -7.05 -7.63
N LEU A 57 6.57 -8.07 -7.82
CA LEU A 57 6.88 -8.62 -9.14
C LEU A 57 5.97 -9.82 -9.43
N TRP A 58 5.42 -9.87 -10.64
CA TRP A 58 4.47 -10.88 -11.06
C TRP A 58 4.88 -11.57 -12.36
N GLN A 59 4.60 -12.86 -12.47
CA GLN A 59 4.64 -13.65 -13.70
C GLN A 59 3.30 -14.35 -13.89
N GLY A 60 2.50 -13.87 -14.85
CA GLY A 60 1.09 -14.29 -14.95
C GLY A 60 0.35 -14.04 -13.64
N LEU A 61 -0.39 -15.03 -13.13
CA LEU A 61 -1.10 -14.91 -11.84
C LEU A 61 -0.23 -15.24 -10.62
N ARG A 62 1.07 -15.50 -10.81
CA ARG A 62 2.01 -15.84 -9.73
C ARG A 62 2.81 -14.62 -9.31
N MET A 63 2.71 -14.24 -8.04
CA MET A 63 3.64 -13.28 -7.44
C MET A 63 4.99 -13.97 -7.26
N LEU A 64 6.04 -13.37 -7.80
CA LEU A 64 7.40 -13.90 -7.70
C LEU A 64 8.14 -13.32 -6.50
N ARG A 65 7.96 -12.03 -6.23
CA ARG A 65 8.77 -11.30 -5.25
C ARG A 65 8.02 -10.12 -4.67
N GLU A 66 8.30 -9.85 -3.41
CA GLU A 66 8.08 -8.57 -2.74
C GLU A 66 9.45 -7.93 -2.50
N GLU A 67 9.64 -6.69 -2.93
CA GLU A 67 10.92 -5.99 -2.88
C GLU A 67 10.80 -4.70 -2.09
N THR A 68 11.72 -4.47 -1.18
CA THR A 68 11.93 -3.16 -0.54
C THR A 68 13.02 -2.42 -1.31
N PRO A 69 12.86 -1.11 -1.62
CA PRO A 69 13.92 -0.32 -2.25
C PRO A 69 15.23 -0.45 -1.47
N GLY A 70 16.31 -0.83 -2.17
CA GLY A 70 17.63 -1.03 -1.58
C GLY A 70 17.90 -2.44 -1.02
N GLN A 71 16.93 -3.36 -1.05
CA GLN A 71 17.13 -4.77 -0.67
C GLN A 71 16.94 -5.75 -1.85
N SER A 72 16.86 -5.27 -3.09
CA SER A 72 16.82 -6.14 -4.27
C SER A 72 18.16 -6.86 -4.44
N SER A 73 18.23 -8.13 -4.05
CA SER A 73 19.33 -9.02 -4.42
C SER A 73 19.14 -9.49 -5.87
N LEU A 74 20.19 -9.31 -6.69
CA LEU A 74 20.33 -9.93 -8.00
C LEU A 74 20.66 -11.42 -7.85
#